data_AF-A0AAQ3J6G7-F1
#
_entry.id   AF-A0AAQ3J6G7-F1
#
_cell.length_a   1.000
_cell.length_b   1.000
_cell.length_c   1.000
_cell.angle_alpha   90.00
_cell.angle_beta   90.00
_cell.angle_gamma   90.00
#
_symmetry.space_group_name_H-M   'P 1'
#
loop_
_entity.id
_entity.type
_entity.pdbx_description
1 polymer ?
#
loop_
_entity_poly.entity_id
_entity_poly.type
_entity_poly.pdbx_seq_one_letter_code
_entity_poly.pdbx_strand_id
1 'polypeptide(L)'
;MDIQSSIFNELFVLYPVIIRGWVTPVKPQGIAQGGIPKVLYDGETQGLECLIDPWTEMQLASWTMAADDRVDLYVNDNPTPATGKTVAPGEEQQRVRLYLPHGWLNQGVNRLYYKVTRVGGNDESSRDTLALYHLRLPESLDLIIPPEVVREGVGPELAARGVTFAFTYTNRRHFDSIVFALGDTTVRFDVPDAPAPVNLTLFTDTFQRAGDNPNAVAEFRVFDQLGNAVMSGEKRVDIHLGRLSLLAPPSVA
;
A
#
# COMPACT_ATOMS: atom_id res chain seq x y z
N MET A 1 -37.86 20.29 23.56
CA MET A 1 -36.54 20.11 22.93
C MET A 1 -36.78 19.14 21.80
N ASP A 2 -37.04 19.69 20.61
CA ASP A 2 -37.57 18.92 19.48
C ASP A 2 -36.49 18.06 18.85
N ILE A 3 -36.71 16.76 18.84
CA ILE A 3 -35.85 15.77 18.17
C ILE A 3 -35.82 16.00 16.65
N GLN A 4 -36.75 16.80 16.12
CA GLN A 4 -36.81 17.16 14.70
C GLN A 4 -35.81 18.24 14.29
N SER A 5 -35.36 19.13 15.19
CA SER A 5 -34.38 20.17 14.85
C SER A 5 -32.94 19.66 14.80
N SER A 6 -32.63 18.54 15.47
CA SER A 6 -31.31 17.89 15.34
C SER A 6 -31.17 17.00 14.11
N ILE A 7 -32.28 16.50 13.54
CA ILE A 7 -32.26 15.70 12.30
C ILE A 7 -32.18 16.59 11.05
N PHE A 8 -32.71 17.81 11.13
CA PHE A 8 -32.59 18.77 10.03
C PHE A 8 -31.20 19.45 9.98
N ASN A 9 -30.43 19.54 11.06
CA ASN A 9 -29.06 20.09 10.97
C ASN A 9 -28.04 19.21 10.21
N GLU A 10 -28.45 18.06 9.66
CA GLU A 10 -27.73 17.36 8.56
C GLU A 10 -27.94 18.02 7.19
N LEU A 11 -28.40 19.27 7.18
CA LEU A 11 -28.68 20.11 6.02
C LEU A 11 -27.39 20.49 5.29
N PHE A 12 -27.05 19.66 4.30
CA PHE A 12 -26.12 19.91 3.19
C PHE A 12 -24.73 20.41 3.60
N VAL A 13 -23.82 19.47 3.83
CA VAL A 13 -22.38 19.72 3.96
C VAL A 13 -21.70 19.33 2.66
N LEU A 14 -20.68 20.08 2.25
CA LEU A 14 -19.82 19.73 1.12
C LEU A 14 -19.23 18.31 1.30
N TYR A 15 -19.51 17.42 0.35
CA TYR A 15 -19.06 16.02 0.41
C TYR A 15 -17.52 15.93 0.38
N PRO A 16 -16.92 14.90 1.00
CA PRO A 16 -15.48 14.72 1.00
C PRO A 16 -14.89 14.56 -0.41
N VAL A 17 -13.58 14.78 -0.53
CA VAL A 17 -12.81 14.51 -1.74
C VAL A 17 -12.91 13.02 -2.11
N ILE A 18 -13.10 12.74 -3.38
CA ILE A 18 -13.14 11.38 -3.92
C ILE A 18 -11.78 11.03 -4.53
N ILE A 19 -11.21 9.92 -4.09
CA ILE A 19 -9.96 9.35 -4.63
C ILE A 19 -10.30 8.01 -5.29
N ARG A 20 -10.13 7.91 -6.61
CA ARG A 20 -10.45 6.68 -7.34
C ARG A 20 -9.33 5.66 -7.20
N GLY A 21 -9.70 4.39 -7.00
CA GLY A 21 -8.75 3.27 -6.94
C GLY A 21 -7.95 3.17 -5.64
N TRP A 22 -8.20 4.04 -4.66
CA TRP A 22 -7.59 3.91 -3.34
C TRP A 22 -8.02 2.58 -2.67
N VAL A 23 -7.19 2.08 -1.76
CA VAL A 23 -7.41 0.80 -1.09
C VAL A 23 -8.36 1.00 0.10
N THR A 24 -9.39 0.17 0.18
CA THR A 24 -10.31 0.12 1.33
C THR A 24 -10.81 -1.33 1.52
N PRO A 25 -10.94 -1.82 2.78
CA PRO A 25 -10.56 -1.15 4.02
C PRO A 25 -9.04 -1.15 4.24
N VAL A 26 -8.54 -0.15 4.97
CA VAL A 26 -7.18 -0.16 5.54
C VAL A 26 -7.20 -0.66 6.98
N LYS A 27 -6.05 -1.16 7.45
CA LYS A 27 -5.86 -1.70 8.80
C LYS A 27 -4.90 -0.82 9.62
N PRO A 28 -5.12 -0.70 10.95
CA PRO A 28 -6.30 -1.16 11.68
C PRO A 28 -7.55 -0.35 11.29
N GLN A 29 -8.74 -0.90 11.55
CA GLN A 29 -9.99 -0.22 11.21
C GLN A 29 -10.12 1.11 11.98
N GLY A 30 -10.61 2.14 11.31
CA GLY A 30 -10.94 3.43 11.92
C GLY A 30 -9.84 4.50 11.91
N ILE A 31 -8.62 4.19 11.46
CA ILE A 31 -7.55 5.21 11.37
C ILE A 31 -7.67 6.10 10.13
N ALA A 32 -8.25 5.57 9.06
CA ALA A 32 -8.42 6.23 7.77
C ALA A 32 -9.58 5.56 7.02
N GLN A 33 -10.23 6.28 6.10
CA GLN A 33 -11.32 5.73 5.29
C GLN A 33 -10.79 4.89 4.11
N GLY A 34 -9.55 5.12 3.71
CA GLY A 34 -8.85 4.35 2.69
C GLY A 34 -7.36 4.69 2.66
N GLY A 35 -6.63 4.13 1.71
CA GLY A 35 -5.21 4.39 1.55
C GLY A 35 -4.78 4.55 0.10
N ILE A 36 -3.82 5.43 -0.14
CA ILE A 36 -3.37 5.83 -1.48
C ILE A 36 -2.14 4.98 -1.84
N PRO A 37 -2.25 4.03 -2.79
CA PRO A 37 -1.10 3.33 -3.34
C PRO A 37 -0.20 4.31 -4.10
N LYS A 38 1.11 4.03 -4.13
CA LYS A 38 2.07 4.86 -4.86
C LYS A 38 1.77 4.96 -6.35
N VAL A 39 1.20 3.91 -6.96
CA VAL A 39 0.83 3.94 -8.39
C VAL A 39 -0.18 5.04 -8.71
N LEU A 40 -1.06 5.42 -7.76
CA LEU A 40 -2.06 6.48 -7.95
C LEU A 40 -1.54 7.89 -7.68
N TYR A 41 -0.38 8.02 -7.05
CA TYR A 41 0.19 9.30 -6.70
C TYR A 41 1.56 9.50 -7.32
N ASP A 42 2.58 8.77 -6.88
CA ASP A 42 3.94 8.84 -7.41
C ASP A 42 4.06 8.29 -8.84
N GLY A 43 3.19 7.34 -9.21
CA GLY A 43 3.14 6.76 -10.55
C GLY A 43 2.49 7.67 -11.59
N GLU A 44 1.77 8.70 -11.16
CA GLU A 44 1.03 9.61 -12.02
C GLU A 44 1.77 10.93 -12.20
N THR A 45 1.95 11.36 -13.46
CA THR A 45 2.76 12.55 -13.79
C THR A 45 2.21 13.87 -13.22
N GLN A 46 0.90 13.95 -13.00
CA GLN A 46 0.24 15.15 -12.47
C GLN A 46 0.09 15.08 -10.93
N GLY A 47 0.49 13.98 -10.30
CA GLY A 47 0.14 13.67 -8.92
C GLY A 47 -1.25 13.06 -8.80
N LEU A 48 -1.86 13.17 -7.62
CA LEU A 48 -3.06 12.39 -7.27
C LEU A 48 -4.32 13.09 -7.81
N GLU A 49 -5.12 12.38 -8.62
CA GLU A 49 -6.44 12.87 -9.05
C GLU A 49 -7.40 12.91 -7.85
N CYS A 50 -7.82 14.12 -7.51
CA CYS A 50 -8.82 14.43 -6.49
C CYS A 50 -10.09 14.92 -7.18
N LEU A 51 -11.20 14.24 -6.91
CA LEU A 51 -12.49 14.51 -7.52
C LEU A 51 -13.44 15.15 -6.51
N ILE A 52 -14.16 16.17 -6.95
CA ILE A 52 -15.16 16.86 -6.13
C ILE A 52 -16.46 16.90 -6.92
N ASP A 53 -17.50 16.28 -6.36
CA ASP A 53 -18.83 16.28 -6.95
C ASP A 53 -19.44 17.68 -6.96
N PRO A 54 -20.22 18.04 -7.99
CA PRO A 54 -20.90 19.32 -8.01
C PRO A 54 -21.90 19.38 -6.86
N TRP A 55 -21.94 20.51 -6.16
CA TRP A 55 -22.88 20.73 -5.06
C TRP A 55 -24.18 21.33 -5.62
N THR A 56 -25.08 20.45 -6.06
CA THR A 56 -26.30 20.80 -6.80
C THR A 56 -27.52 21.03 -5.92
N GLU A 57 -27.50 20.56 -4.67
CA GLU A 57 -28.70 20.50 -3.82
C GLU A 57 -28.53 21.18 -2.46
N MET A 58 -27.58 22.10 -2.22
CA MET A 58 -27.54 22.85 -0.94
C MET A 58 -28.71 23.86 -0.84
N GLN A 59 -29.92 23.34 -0.64
CA GLN A 59 -31.20 24.02 -0.81
C GLN A 59 -31.45 25.11 0.24
N LEU A 60 -30.85 25.00 1.43
CA LEU A 60 -31.05 26.01 2.48
C LEU A 60 -30.15 27.23 2.39
N ALA A 61 -28.98 27.13 1.73
CA ALA A 61 -27.99 28.19 1.70
C ALA A 61 -27.90 28.92 0.34
N SER A 62 -28.76 28.58 -0.64
CA SER A 62 -28.62 29.04 -2.04
C SER A 62 -27.20 28.80 -2.58
N TRP A 63 -26.56 27.74 -2.12
CA TRP A 63 -25.18 27.44 -2.41
C TRP A 63 -25.14 26.31 -3.41
N THR A 64 -25.53 26.61 -4.65
CA THR A 64 -25.30 25.73 -5.79
C THR A 64 -24.00 26.12 -6.47
N MET A 65 -23.28 25.14 -7.00
CA MET A 65 -22.04 25.40 -7.75
C MET A 65 -22.33 26.42 -8.87
N ALA A 66 -21.53 27.48 -8.92
CA ALA A 66 -21.70 28.57 -9.86
C ALA A 66 -20.39 28.89 -10.57
N ALA A 67 -20.49 29.51 -11.74
CA ALA A 67 -19.33 30.09 -12.42
C ALA A 67 -18.59 31.05 -11.47
N ASP A 68 -17.26 31.08 -11.61
CA ASP A 68 -16.34 31.89 -10.82
C ASP A 68 -16.19 31.48 -9.34
N ASP A 69 -16.87 30.42 -8.89
CA ASP A 69 -16.55 29.78 -7.61
C ASP A 69 -15.11 29.25 -7.66
N ARG A 70 -14.35 29.49 -6.59
CA ARG A 70 -12.99 28.96 -6.43
C ARG A 70 -13.01 27.73 -5.53
N VAL A 71 -12.44 26.64 -6.00
CA VAL A 71 -12.25 25.41 -5.23
C VAL A 71 -10.76 25.19 -5.00
N ASP A 72 -10.35 25.15 -3.75
CA ASP A 72 -8.97 24.95 -3.34
C ASP A 72 -8.82 23.71 -2.47
N LEU A 73 -7.90 22.82 -2.82
CA LEU A 73 -7.60 21.58 -2.10
C LEU A 73 -6.52 21.83 -1.04
N TYR A 74 -6.76 21.35 0.17
CA TYR A 74 -5.86 21.45 1.31
C TYR A 74 -5.46 20.07 1.79
N VAL A 75 -4.25 19.99 2.35
CA VAL A 75 -3.69 18.76 2.92
C VAL A 75 -3.15 19.05 4.32
N ASN A 76 -3.57 18.21 5.27
CA ASN A 76 -3.26 18.32 6.69
C ASN A 76 -3.60 19.73 7.21
N ASP A 77 -2.75 20.30 8.06
CA ASP A 77 -2.96 21.62 8.64
C ASP A 77 -2.20 22.72 7.88
N ASN A 78 -1.83 22.48 6.61
CA ASN A 78 -1.15 23.50 5.81
C ASN A 78 -2.16 24.60 5.44
N PRO A 79 -1.90 25.88 5.80
CA PRO A 79 -2.81 26.99 5.49
C PRO A 79 -2.78 27.38 4.00
N THR A 80 -1.80 26.90 3.23
CA THR A 80 -1.70 27.16 1.80
C THR A 80 -2.36 26.02 1.03
N PRO A 81 -3.26 26.31 0.06
CA PRO A 81 -3.84 25.26 -0.75
C PRO A 81 -2.78 24.60 -1.62
N ALA A 82 -2.90 23.28 -1.76
CA ALA A 82 -2.01 22.48 -2.57
C ALA A 82 -2.23 22.67 -4.07
N THR A 83 -3.49 22.89 -4.45
CA THR A 83 -3.93 23.14 -5.81
C THR A 83 -5.34 23.72 -5.76
N GLY A 84 -5.85 24.21 -6.88
CA GLY A 84 -7.23 24.62 -6.98
C GLY A 84 -7.63 25.07 -8.37
N LYS A 85 -8.94 25.22 -8.56
CA LYS A 85 -9.55 25.57 -9.84
C LYS A 85 -10.68 26.57 -9.62
N THR A 86 -10.82 27.50 -10.55
CA THR A 86 -12.02 28.34 -10.66
C THR A 86 -13.00 27.68 -11.61
N VAL A 87 -14.26 27.56 -11.21
CA VAL A 87 -15.34 26.99 -12.02
C VAL A 87 -15.57 27.88 -13.22
N ALA A 88 -15.37 27.35 -14.44
CA ALA A 88 -15.64 28.10 -15.64
C ALA A 88 -17.15 28.11 -15.97
N PRO A 89 -17.65 29.12 -16.70
CA PRO A 89 -18.99 29.07 -17.26
C PRO A 89 -19.23 27.79 -18.07
N GLY A 90 -20.30 27.06 -17.76
CA GLY A 90 -20.64 25.77 -18.37
C GLY A 90 -20.10 24.53 -17.63
N GLU A 91 -19.32 24.71 -16.56
CA GLU A 91 -18.82 23.62 -15.70
C GLU A 91 -19.62 23.42 -14.40
N GLU A 92 -20.70 24.18 -14.18
CA GLU A 92 -21.43 24.26 -12.90
C GLU A 92 -22.09 22.95 -12.47
N GLN A 93 -22.29 22.03 -13.42
CA GLN A 93 -22.86 20.70 -13.18
C GLN A 93 -21.82 19.59 -13.40
N GLN A 94 -20.55 19.96 -13.60
CA GLN A 94 -19.46 19.04 -13.85
C GLN A 94 -18.66 18.80 -12.58
N ARG A 95 -18.16 17.57 -12.45
CA ARG A 95 -17.22 17.22 -11.40
C ARG A 95 -15.93 18.03 -11.55
N VAL A 96 -15.51 18.68 -10.48
CA VAL A 96 -14.23 19.39 -10.42
C VAL A 96 -13.11 18.35 -10.28
N ARG A 97 -12.09 18.47 -11.13
CA ARG A 97 -10.88 17.65 -11.09
C ARG A 97 -9.73 18.52 -10.64
N LEU A 98 -9.08 18.10 -9.56
CA LEU A 98 -7.86 18.69 -9.04
C LEU A 98 -6.77 17.63 -9.03
N TYR A 99 -5.53 18.07 -9.18
CA TYR A 99 -4.37 17.19 -9.11
C TYR A 99 -3.50 17.66 -7.96
N LEU A 100 -3.43 16.85 -6.90
CA LEU A 100 -2.57 17.12 -5.76
C LEU A 100 -1.12 16.91 -6.20
N PRO A 101 -0.25 17.94 -6.20
CA PRO A 101 1.13 17.79 -6.65
C PRO A 101 1.91 16.82 -5.76
N HIS A 102 3.00 16.25 -6.26
CA HIS A 102 3.90 15.43 -5.45
C HIS A 102 4.49 16.20 -4.26
N GLY A 103 4.83 15.47 -3.20
CA GLY A 103 5.48 16.02 -2.00
C GLY A 103 4.54 16.60 -0.94
N TRP A 104 3.22 16.55 -1.14
CA TRP A 104 2.23 17.06 -0.19
C TRP A 104 1.76 16.01 0.84
N LEU A 105 1.86 14.72 0.52
CA LEU A 105 1.48 13.65 1.45
C LEU A 105 2.65 13.25 2.35
N ASN A 106 2.35 13.16 3.65
CA ASN A 106 3.26 12.67 4.68
C ASN A 106 3.18 11.15 4.83
N GLN A 107 4.22 10.55 5.41
CA GLN A 107 4.14 9.17 5.89
C GLN A 107 3.03 9.04 6.94
N GLY A 108 2.06 8.14 6.71
CA GLY A 108 0.95 7.89 7.62
C GLY A 108 -0.39 8.42 7.12
N VAL A 109 -1.29 8.73 8.05
CA VAL A 109 -2.63 9.24 7.72
C VAL A 109 -2.53 10.72 7.38
N ASN A 110 -3.10 11.09 6.23
CA ASN A 110 -3.20 12.47 5.76
C ASN A 110 -4.67 12.90 5.71
N ARG A 111 -4.94 14.14 6.08
CA ARG A 111 -6.25 14.77 6.00
C ARG A 111 -6.35 15.56 4.71
N LEU A 112 -7.28 15.20 3.82
CA LEU A 112 -7.58 15.94 2.60
C LEU A 112 -8.96 16.56 2.72
N TYR A 113 -9.07 17.84 2.40
CA TYR A 113 -10.34 18.56 2.35
C TYR A 113 -10.22 19.68 1.33
N TYR A 114 -11.34 20.19 0.82
CA TYR A 114 -11.34 21.37 -0.03
C TYR A 114 -12.15 22.48 0.59
N LYS A 115 -11.88 23.70 0.12
CA LYS A 115 -12.62 24.90 0.45
C LYS A 115 -13.21 25.48 -0.82
N VAL A 116 -14.49 25.83 -0.78
CA VAL A 116 -15.16 26.59 -1.84
C VAL A 116 -15.23 28.05 -1.39
N THR A 117 -14.77 28.97 -2.22
CA THR A 117 -14.85 30.41 -1.99
C THR A 117 -15.67 31.05 -3.12
N ARG A 118 -16.72 31.79 -2.75
CA ARG A 118 -17.56 32.52 -3.70
C ARG A 118 -16.91 33.83 -4.13
N VAL A 119 -17.35 34.37 -5.27
CA VAL A 119 -17.00 35.72 -5.72
C VAL A 119 -17.28 36.78 -4.64
N GLY A 120 -18.36 36.60 -3.87
CA GLY A 120 -18.71 37.48 -2.75
C GLY A 120 -17.86 37.31 -1.48
N GLY A 121 -16.88 36.39 -1.47
CA GLY A 121 -15.96 36.15 -0.35
C GLY A 121 -16.44 35.14 0.68
N ASN A 122 -17.69 34.68 0.63
CA ASN A 122 -18.18 33.61 1.50
C ASN A 122 -17.49 32.29 1.18
N ASP A 123 -17.20 31.50 2.21
CA ASP A 123 -16.50 30.24 2.05
C ASP A 123 -17.00 29.11 2.95
N GLU A 124 -16.79 27.87 2.51
CA GLU A 124 -16.99 26.68 3.34
C GLU A 124 -16.05 25.55 2.97
N SER A 125 -15.79 24.71 3.96
CA SER A 125 -14.93 23.54 3.87
C SER A 125 -15.75 22.27 3.70
N SER A 126 -15.21 21.34 2.93
CA SER A 126 -15.71 19.98 2.84
C SER A 126 -15.51 19.22 4.14
N ARG A 127 -16.22 18.09 4.25
CA ARG A 127 -15.81 17.04 5.18
C ARG A 127 -14.41 16.53 4.88
N ASP A 128 -13.74 16.07 5.92
CA ASP A 128 -12.40 15.50 5.83
C ASP A 128 -12.40 14.12 5.18
N THR A 129 -11.39 13.87 4.37
CA THR A 129 -10.98 12.54 3.89
C THR A 129 -9.66 12.19 4.53
N LEU A 130 -9.64 11.20 5.41
CA LEU A 130 -8.42 10.66 6.02
C LEU A 130 -7.92 9.50 5.16
N ALA A 131 -6.74 9.67 4.57
CA ALA A 131 -6.12 8.71 3.68
C ALA A 131 -4.76 8.26 4.20
N LEU A 132 -4.58 6.95 4.36
CA LEU A 132 -3.28 6.36 4.69
C LEU A 132 -2.36 6.42 3.47
N TYR A 133 -1.13 6.89 3.65
CA TYR A 133 -0.11 6.92 2.61
C TYR A 133 1.24 6.42 3.15
N HIS A 134 1.92 5.60 2.35
CA HIS A 134 3.26 5.12 2.66
C HIS A 134 4.28 5.82 1.76
N LEU A 135 4.94 6.83 2.33
CA LEU A 135 5.96 7.61 1.63
C LEU A 135 7.18 6.74 1.29
N ARG A 136 7.64 5.92 2.25
CA ARG A 136 8.82 5.06 2.09
C ARG A 136 8.41 3.63 1.80
N LEU A 137 8.95 2.99 0.76
CA LEU A 137 8.70 1.57 0.51
C LEU A 137 9.63 0.69 1.36
N PRO A 138 9.33 -0.62 1.50
CA PRO A 138 10.32 -1.59 1.96
C PRO A 138 11.63 -1.45 1.16
N GLU A 139 12.75 -1.40 1.86
CA GLU A 139 14.07 -1.19 1.26
C GLU A 139 15.09 -2.16 1.87
N SER A 140 16.29 -2.25 1.29
CA SER A 140 17.37 -3.11 1.79
C SER A 140 16.95 -4.57 2.01
N LEU A 141 16.18 -5.13 1.07
CA LEU A 141 15.67 -6.49 1.13
C LEU A 141 16.84 -7.49 1.01
N ASP A 142 16.98 -8.36 2.00
CA ASP A 142 17.96 -9.45 1.96
C ASP A 142 17.35 -10.79 2.42
N LEU A 143 17.64 -11.84 1.64
CA LEU A 143 17.24 -13.22 1.90
C LEU A 143 18.41 -13.97 2.52
N ILE A 144 18.35 -14.27 3.81
CA ILE A 144 19.39 -15.01 4.52
C ILE A 144 19.10 -16.51 4.35
N ILE A 145 19.99 -17.16 3.58
CA ILE A 145 19.98 -18.61 3.37
C ILE A 145 20.87 -19.26 4.46
N PRO A 146 20.42 -20.32 5.15
CA PRO A 146 21.23 -21.01 6.16
C PRO A 146 22.59 -21.47 5.61
N PRO A 147 23.68 -21.37 6.39
CA PRO A 147 25.01 -21.80 5.94
C PRO A 147 25.08 -23.27 5.49
N GLU A 148 24.30 -24.15 6.12
CA GLU A 148 24.21 -25.56 5.73
C GLU A 148 23.64 -25.72 4.31
N VAL A 149 22.62 -24.94 3.95
CA VAL A 149 22.03 -24.92 2.59
C VAL A 149 23.00 -24.34 1.57
N VAL A 150 23.76 -23.30 1.95
CA VAL A 150 24.77 -22.71 1.04
C VAL A 150 25.90 -23.72 0.75
N ARG A 151 26.28 -24.53 1.73
CA ARG A 151 27.40 -25.47 1.64
C ARG A 151 27.02 -26.79 0.96
N GLU A 152 25.86 -27.34 1.31
CA GLU A 152 25.46 -28.69 0.91
C GLU A 152 24.27 -28.71 -0.04
N GLY A 153 23.52 -27.61 -0.17
CA GLY A 153 22.20 -27.59 -0.79
C GLY A 153 21.13 -28.21 0.11
N VAL A 154 19.93 -28.39 -0.45
CA VAL A 154 18.80 -29.02 0.20
C VAL A 154 18.62 -30.43 -0.34
N GLY A 155 19.14 -31.39 0.41
CA GLY A 155 18.87 -32.81 0.22
C GLY A 155 17.63 -33.29 1.00
N PRO A 156 17.25 -34.57 0.86
CA PRO A 156 16.04 -35.12 1.47
C PRO A 156 16.04 -35.05 3.01
N GLU A 157 17.17 -35.30 3.66
CA GLU A 157 17.28 -35.24 5.12
C GLU A 157 17.09 -33.83 5.67
N LEU A 158 17.70 -32.84 5.02
CA LEU A 158 17.60 -31.44 5.43
C LEU A 158 16.18 -30.91 5.19
N ALA A 159 15.57 -31.27 4.06
CA ALA A 159 14.18 -30.95 3.76
C ALA A 159 13.20 -31.55 4.78
N ALA A 160 13.44 -32.78 5.26
CA ALA A 160 12.62 -33.45 6.27
C ALA A 160 12.74 -32.80 7.66
N ARG A 161 13.94 -32.36 8.05
CA ARG A 161 14.18 -31.61 9.30
C ARG A 161 13.56 -30.22 9.27
N GLY A 162 13.41 -29.64 8.08
CA GLY A 162 12.94 -28.28 7.87
C GLY A 162 14.09 -27.29 7.75
N VAL A 163 13.96 -26.36 6.81
CA VAL A 163 14.95 -25.32 6.50
C VAL A 163 14.36 -23.97 6.77
N THR A 164 14.98 -23.19 7.64
CA THR A 164 14.51 -21.85 8.02
C THR A 164 15.21 -20.77 7.23
N PHE A 165 14.49 -20.08 6.35
CA PHE A 165 14.96 -18.88 5.67
C PHE A 165 14.64 -17.64 6.52
N ALA A 166 15.53 -16.67 6.51
CA ALA A 166 15.33 -15.37 7.17
C ALA A 166 15.19 -14.25 6.12
N PHE A 167 14.21 -13.37 6.31
CA PHE A 167 13.93 -12.23 5.44
C PHE A 167 14.15 -10.95 6.24
N THR A 168 15.01 -10.07 5.75
CA THR A 168 15.27 -8.75 6.34
C THR A 168 14.97 -7.65 5.34
N TYR A 169 14.48 -6.52 5.85
CA TYR A 169 14.24 -5.29 5.09
C TYR A 169 14.00 -4.14 6.07
N THR A 170 14.25 -2.91 5.60
CA THR A 170 13.95 -1.66 6.31
C THR A 170 12.56 -1.14 5.93
N ASN A 171 12.07 -0.16 6.68
CA ASN A 171 10.70 0.39 6.52
C ASN A 171 9.60 -0.65 6.67
N ARG A 172 9.83 -1.66 7.51
CA ARG A 172 8.84 -2.69 7.84
C ARG A 172 7.62 -2.10 8.54
N ARG A 173 6.44 -2.58 8.17
CA ARG A 173 5.16 -2.13 8.72
C ARG A 173 4.29 -3.30 9.13
N HIS A 174 3.33 -3.00 9.99
CA HIS A 174 2.24 -3.93 10.25
C HIS A 174 1.45 -4.17 8.96
N PHE A 175 0.96 -5.40 8.82
CA PHE A 175 0.16 -5.85 7.68
C PHE A 175 0.91 -5.95 6.35
N ASP A 176 2.24 -5.91 6.38
CA ASP A 176 3.05 -6.35 5.25
C ASP A 176 2.85 -7.85 5.01
N SER A 177 3.01 -8.29 3.77
CA SER A 177 3.01 -9.71 3.39
C SER A 177 4.19 -10.01 2.49
N ILE A 178 4.72 -11.23 2.58
CA ILE A 178 5.84 -11.70 1.77
C ILE A 178 5.35 -12.79 0.82
N VAL A 179 5.77 -12.69 -0.43
CA VAL A 179 5.73 -13.79 -1.40
C VAL A 179 7.16 -14.23 -1.65
N PHE A 180 7.51 -15.44 -1.21
CA PHE A 180 8.81 -16.06 -1.43
C PHE A 180 8.73 -17.01 -2.62
N ALA A 181 9.48 -16.72 -3.67
CA ALA A 181 9.66 -17.60 -4.83
C ALA A 181 10.92 -18.46 -4.63
N LEU A 182 10.76 -19.77 -4.81
CA LEU A 182 11.84 -20.76 -4.68
C LEU A 182 11.68 -21.82 -5.76
N GLY A 183 12.59 -21.84 -6.74
CA GLY A 183 12.47 -22.72 -7.90
C GLY A 183 11.11 -22.57 -8.59
N ASP A 184 10.38 -23.66 -8.74
CA ASP A 184 9.07 -23.72 -9.40
C ASP A 184 7.88 -23.46 -8.45
N THR A 185 8.14 -23.07 -7.19
CA THR A 185 7.09 -22.82 -6.20
C THR A 185 7.13 -21.41 -5.61
N THR A 186 5.99 -20.99 -5.08
CA THR A 186 5.85 -19.74 -4.34
C THR A 186 5.13 -19.99 -3.03
N VAL A 187 5.58 -19.33 -1.96
CA VAL A 187 4.96 -19.37 -0.63
C VAL A 187 4.60 -17.95 -0.22
N ARG A 188 3.33 -17.71 0.10
CA ARG A 188 2.84 -16.43 0.59
C ARG A 188 2.51 -16.52 2.08
N PHE A 189 2.92 -15.51 2.85
CA PHE A 189 2.60 -15.42 4.27
C PHE A 189 2.56 -13.96 4.74
N ASP A 190 1.78 -13.71 5.79
CA ASP A 190 1.73 -12.39 6.43
C ASP A 190 2.94 -12.20 7.33
N VAL A 191 3.47 -10.98 7.36
CA VAL A 191 4.61 -10.65 8.21
C VAL A 191 4.12 -10.61 9.67
N PRO A 192 4.69 -11.44 10.57
CA PRO A 192 4.25 -11.49 11.96
C PRO A 192 4.59 -10.18 12.67
N ASP A 193 3.91 -9.90 13.78
CA ASP A 193 4.28 -8.80 14.67
C ASP A 193 5.38 -9.25 15.65
N ALA A 194 6.59 -9.43 15.11
CA ALA A 194 7.77 -9.91 15.84
C ALA A 194 9.02 -9.18 15.35
N PRO A 195 10.10 -9.06 16.13
CA PRO A 195 11.36 -8.44 15.66
C PRO A 195 11.91 -9.08 14.37
N ALA A 196 12.68 -8.32 13.59
CA ALA A 196 13.41 -8.89 12.45
C ALA A 196 14.55 -9.82 12.94
N PRO A 197 14.95 -10.85 12.16
CA PRO A 197 14.44 -11.21 10.84
C PRO A 197 13.06 -11.90 10.90
N VAL A 198 12.31 -11.81 9.80
CA VAL A 198 11.12 -12.64 9.60
C VAL A 198 11.59 -14.04 9.21
N ASN A 199 11.10 -15.09 9.85
CA ASN A 199 11.54 -16.47 9.60
C ASN A 199 10.44 -17.29 8.95
N LEU A 200 10.79 -18.10 7.94
CA LEU A 200 9.92 -19.10 7.32
C LEU A 200 10.64 -20.44 7.28
N THR A 201 10.06 -21.46 7.92
CA THR A 201 10.55 -22.83 7.84
C THR A 201 9.81 -23.57 6.73
N LEU A 202 10.56 -24.11 5.78
CA LEU A 202 10.05 -24.94 4.68
C LEU A 202 10.42 -26.40 4.90
N PHE A 203 9.52 -27.30 4.51
CA PHE A 203 9.67 -28.75 4.65
C PHE A 203 9.62 -29.45 3.29
N THR A 204 9.79 -30.77 3.31
CA THR A 204 9.88 -31.66 2.14
C THR A 204 8.88 -31.32 1.03
N ASP A 205 7.59 -31.18 1.34
CA ASP A 205 6.55 -30.91 0.34
C ASP A 205 6.77 -29.60 -0.44
N THR A 206 7.36 -28.59 0.19
CA THR A 206 7.68 -27.33 -0.50
C THR A 206 8.88 -27.51 -1.42
N PHE A 207 9.93 -28.20 -0.96
CA PHE A 207 11.11 -28.45 -1.79
C PHE A 207 10.82 -29.41 -2.96
N GLN A 208 9.92 -30.37 -2.78
CA GLN A 208 9.42 -31.20 -3.87
C GLN A 208 8.71 -30.36 -4.94
N ARG A 209 7.88 -29.40 -4.52
CA ARG A 209 7.22 -28.45 -5.44
C ARG A 209 8.18 -27.45 -6.08
N ALA A 210 9.27 -27.11 -5.40
CA ALA A 210 10.31 -26.23 -5.93
C ALA A 210 11.09 -26.87 -7.09
N GLY A 211 11.11 -28.21 -7.16
CA GLY A 211 11.79 -28.99 -8.18
C GLY A 211 13.28 -29.20 -7.87
N ASP A 212 13.81 -30.34 -8.32
CA ASP A 212 15.25 -30.62 -8.24
C ASP A 212 16.01 -29.75 -9.25
N ASN A 213 16.79 -28.81 -8.74
CA ASN A 213 17.54 -27.85 -9.55
C ASN A 213 18.78 -27.38 -8.76
N PRO A 214 20.01 -27.57 -9.28
CA PRO A 214 21.22 -27.13 -8.59
C PRO A 214 21.37 -25.60 -8.50
N ASN A 215 20.55 -24.83 -9.22
CA ASN A 215 20.58 -23.36 -9.27
C ASN A 215 19.16 -22.76 -9.15
N ALA A 216 18.30 -23.35 -8.30
CA ALA A 216 16.96 -22.85 -8.07
C ALA A 216 17.00 -21.38 -7.64
N VAL A 217 16.22 -20.52 -8.31
CA VAL A 217 16.10 -19.10 -7.96
C VAL A 217 15.40 -19.00 -6.60
N ALA A 218 15.94 -18.17 -5.72
CA ALA A 218 15.34 -17.82 -4.45
C ALA A 218 15.29 -16.30 -4.32
N GLU A 219 14.08 -15.73 -4.30
CA GLU A 219 13.85 -14.29 -4.16
C GLU A 219 12.51 -14.05 -3.46
N PHE A 220 12.31 -12.86 -2.88
CA PHE A 220 11.05 -12.53 -2.25
C PHE A 220 10.56 -11.14 -2.61
N ARG A 221 9.25 -10.97 -2.56
CA ARG A 221 8.57 -9.70 -2.76
C ARG A 221 7.81 -9.34 -1.49
N VAL A 222 8.05 -8.14 -0.97
CA VAL A 222 7.30 -7.56 0.14
C VAL A 222 6.17 -6.71 -0.44
N PHE A 223 4.96 -6.91 0.04
CA PHE A 223 3.79 -6.09 -0.25
C PHE A 223 3.35 -5.39 1.03
N ASP A 224 3.15 -4.08 0.97
CA ASP A 224 2.43 -3.39 2.04
C ASP A 224 0.90 -3.54 1.90
N GLN A 225 0.15 -3.10 2.92
CA GLN A 225 -1.31 -3.18 2.89
C GLN A 225 -1.98 -2.32 1.80
N LEU A 226 -1.25 -1.37 1.20
CA LEU A 226 -1.73 -0.53 0.11
C LEU A 226 -1.43 -1.18 -1.26
N GLY A 227 -0.84 -2.38 -1.27
CA GLY A 227 -0.47 -3.10 -2.48
C GLY A 227 0.84 -2.63 -3.12
N ASN A 228 1.59 -1.74 -2.48
CA ASN A 228 2.91 -1.36 -2.97
C ASN A 228 3.87 -2.53 -2.78
N ALA A 229 4.69 -2.82 -3.80
CA ALA A 229 5.55 -4.00 -3.80
C ALA A 229 7.00 -3.68 -4.13
N VAL A 230 7.93 -4.33 -3.43
CA VAL A 230 9.37 -4.29 -3.69
C VAL A 230 9.94 -5.69 -3.69
N MET A 231 10.84 -5.97 -4.64
CA MET A 231 11.45 -7.27 -4.85
C MET A 231 12.90 -7.28 -4.34
N SER A 232 13.30 -8.39 -3.73
CA SER A 232 14.69 -8.62 -3.32
C SER A 232 15.58 -8.88 -4.52
N GLY A 233 16.90 -8.90 -4.29
CA GLY A 233 17.81 -9.54 -5.24
C GLY A 233 17.59 -11.05 -5.29
N GLU A 234 18.00 -11.65 -6.40
CA GLU A 234 18.00 -13.10 -6.59
C GLU A 234 19.16 -13.77 -5.83
N LYS A 235 18.89 -14.92 -5.22
CA LYS A 235 19.90 -15.87 -4.73
C LYS A 235 19.67 -17.25 -5.35
N ARG A 236 20.64 -18.15 -5.17
CA ARG A 236 20.62 -19.51 -5.73
C ARG A 236 20.68 -20.54 -4.62
N VAL A 237 19.87 -21.60 -4.76
CA VAL A 237 19.82 -22.74 -3.84
C VAL A 237 19.95 -24.01 -4.67
N ASP A 238 20.85 -24.92 -4.31
CA ASP A 238 20.88 -26.28 -4.85
C ASP A 238 19.77 -27.09 -4.16
N ILE A 239 18.81 -27.60 -4.92
CA ILE A 239 17.75 -28.50 -4.46
C ILE A 239 17.95 -29.85 -5.17
N HIS A 240 18.12 -30.93 -4.41
CA HIS A 240 18.43 -32.25 -4.96
C HIS A 240 17.84 -33.39 -4.13
N LEU A 241 16.52 -33.38 -3.94
CA LEU A 241 15.82 -34.37 -3.12
C LEU A 241 15.96 -35.79 -3.70
N GLY A 242 16.11 -35.93 -5.02
CA GLY A 242 16.28 -37.21 -5.71
C GLY A 242 17.73 -37.66 -5.94
N ARG A 243 18.74 -36.86 -5.57
CA ARG A 243 20.15 -37.22 -5.79
C ARG A 243 20.58 -38.29 -4.77
N LEU A 244 20.99 -39.45 -5.27
CA LEU A 244 21.59 -40.51 -4.44
C LEU A 244 22.90 -39.98 -3.82
N SER A 245 22.96 -39.95 -2.48
CA SER A 245 24.20 -39.66 -1.77
C SER A 245 25.12 -40.89 -1.87
N LEU A 246 26.15 -40.81 -2.72
CA LEU A 246 27.20 -41.82 -2.75
C LEU A 246 28.08 -41.63 -1.52
N LEU A 247 27.84 -42.42 -0.46
CA LEU A 247 28.79 -42.53 0.63
C LEU A 247 30.15 -42.94 0.06
N ALA A 248 31.21 -42.22 0.44
CA ALA A 248 32.57 -42.60 0.07
C ALA A 248 32.80 -44.08 0.48
N PRO A 249 33.43 -44.89 -0.38
CA PRO A 249 33.66 -46.30 -0.06
C PRO A 249 34.47 -46.38 1.25
N PRO A 250 34.13 -47.33 2.15
CA PRO A 250 34.90 -47.51 3.37
C PRO A 250 36.35 -47.76 2.99
N SER A 251 37.26 -46.95 3.53
CA SER A 251 38.69 -47.14 3.39
C SER A 251 39.03 -48.53 3.93
N VAL A 252 39.36 -49.44 3.01
CA VAL A 252 39.82 -50.78 3.35
C VAL A 252 41.19 -50.63 4.00
N ALA A 253 41.25 -50.93 5.31
CA ALA A 253 42.49 -51.07 6.06
C ALA A 253 43.08 -52.47 5.90
#